data_AF-A0A329ZSA4-F1
#
_entry.id   AF-A0A329ZSA4-F1
#
_cell.length_a   1.000
_cell.length_b   1.000
_cell.length_c   1.000
_cell.angle_alpha   90.00
_cell.angle_beta   90.00
_cell.angle_gamma   90.00
#
_symmetry.space_group_name_H-M   'P 1'
#
loop_
_entity.id
_entity.type
_entity.pdbx_description
1 polymer ?
#
loop_
_entity_poly.entity_id
_entity_poly.type
_entity_poly.pdbx_seq_one_letter_code
_entity_poly.pdbx_strand_id
1 'polypeptide(L)'
;MWFLFFFIVIPLVLFVGLYLFSVIVIFLINKILHKKYSQYLSLILPCLSSIFYFMLIMGGISFKSIDPQYYEFKRLCEEVKNERTVHNENLYRIYQYFTNGYDYYLDDEKTQKTYYKSDFTTRERVQLQKISNKISEYKEWLYYEDMPLLSYKDYTYKYFGIFLGGDEGAGWHINPKYKALECKNIRY
;
A
#
# COMPACT_ATOMS: atom_id res chain seq x y z
N MET A 1 -10.75 -3.44 28.26
CA MET A 1 -11.63 -2.30 28.62
C MET A 1 -11.30 -1.03 27.83
N TRP A 2 -10.02 -0.68 27.66
CA TRP A 2 -9.56 0.46 26.83
C TRP A 2 -9.91 0.35 25.33
N PHE A 3 -9.97 -0.87 24.79
CA PHE A 3 -10.37 -1.13 23.41
C PHE A 3 -11.81 -0.64 23.10
N LEU A 4 -12.80 -0.97 23.95
CA LEU A 4 -14.18 -0.49 23.75
C LEU A 4 -14.27 1.03 23.83
N PHE A 5 -13.49 1.64 24.72
CA PHE A 5 -13.47 3.10 24.86
C PHE A 5 -12.92 3.79 23.60
N PHE A 6 -11.80 3.30 23.06
CA PHE A 6 -11.13 3.91 21.91
C PHE A 6 -11.90 3.71 20.59
N PHE A 7 -12.53 2.54 20.40
CA PHE A 7 -13.19 2.19 19.15
C PHE A 7 -14.68 2.59 19.11
N ILE A 8 -15.31 2.82 20.26
CA ILE A 8 -16.76 3.10 20.34
C ILE A 8 -17.03 4.48 20.94
N VAL A 9 -16.47 4.77 22.12
CA VAL A 9 -16.83 5.99 22.87
C VAL A 9 -16.27 7.24 22.20
N ILE A 10 -14.99 7.24 21.82
CA ILE A 10 -14.35 8.38 21.15
C ILE A 10 -15.05 8.76 19.83
N PRO A 11 -15.27 7.85 18.87
CA PRO A 11 -15.97 8.20 17.63
C PRO A 11 -17.41 8.64 17.86
N LEU A 12 -18.11 8.09 18.86
CA LEU A 12 -19.47 8.50 19.21
C LEU A 12 -19.50 9.95 19.73
N VAL A 13 -18.58 10.32 20.64
CA VAL A 13 -18.49 11.69 21.16
C VAL A 13 -18.14 12.67 20.06
N LEU A 14 -17.19 12.33 19.17
CA LEU A 14 -16.83 13.15 18.01
C LEU A 14 -18.03 13.34 17.07
N PHE A 15 -18.78 12.28 16.79
CA PHE A 15 -19.96 12.32 15.94
C PHE A 15 -21.03 13.27 16.50
N VAL A 16 -21.38 13.12 17.78
CA VAL A 16 -22.39 13.96 18.44
C VAL A 16 -21.94 15.43 18.48
N GLY A 17 -20.68 15.69 18.84
CA GLY A 17 -20.14 17.05 18.90
C GLY A 17 -20.16 17.76 17.53
N LEU A 18 -19.69 17.08 16.49
CA LEU A 18 -19.68 17.63 15.12
C LEU A 18 -21.09 17.79 14.55
N TYR A 19 -22.03 16.91 14.90
CA TYR A 19 -23.43 17.05 14.53
C TYR A 19 -24.02 18.33 15.13
N LEU A 20 -23.91 18.52 16.45
CA LEU A 20 -24.44 19.71 17.13
C LEU A 20 -23.83 21.00 16.56
N PHE A 21 -22.52 21.00 16.34
CA PHE A 21 -21.83 22.13 15.69
C PHE A 21 -22.40 22.41 14.29
N SER A 22 -22.60 21.38 13.47
CA SER A 22 -23.13 21.52 12.11
C SER A 22 -24.55 22.07 12.08
N VAL A 23 -25.41 21.66 13.04
CA VAL A 23 -26.76 22.18 13.19
C VAL A 23 -26.72 23.69 13.47
N ILE A 24 -25.86 24.13 14.40
CA ILE A 24 -25.70 25.55 14.74
C ILE A 24 -25.19 26.33 13.53
N VAL A 25 -24.19 25.82 12.81
CA VAL A 25 -23.64 26.47 11.61
C VAL A 25 -24.71 26.64 10.53
N ILE A 26 -25.48 25.60 10.22
CA ILE A 26 -26.56 25.68 9.22
C ILE A 26 -27.65 26.67 9.65
N PHE A 27 -28.00 26.69 10.93
CA PHE A 27 -28.94 27.67 11.46
C PHE A 27 -28.44 29.11 11.26
N LEU A 28 -27.16 29.38 11.58
CA LEU A 28 -26.55 30.69 11.38
C LEU A 28 -26.49 31.08 9.89
N ILE A 29 -26.11 30.16 9.01
CA ILE A 29 -26.08 30.40 7.56
C ILE A 29 -27.47 30.73 7.03
N ASN A 30 -28.50 29.98 7.43
CA ASN A 30 -29.87 30.24 7.02
C ASN A 30 -30.35 31.62 7.48
N LYS A 31 -29.95 32.02 8.70
CA LYS A 31 -30.27 33.33 9.26
C LYS A 31 -29.56 34.47 8.53
N ILE A 32 -28.27 34.33 8.22
CA ILE A 32 -27.45 35.38 7.60
C ILE A 32 -27.74 35.53 6.11
N LEU A 33 -27.84 34.41 5.38
CA LEU A 33 -27.99 34.42 3.92
C LEU A 33 -29.46 34.45 3.46
N HIS A 34 -30.42 34.45 4.39
CA HIS A 34 -31.86 34.33 4.10
C HIS A 34 -32.20 33.15 3.17
N LYS A 35 -31.38 32.09 3.19
CA LYS A 35 -31.58 30.85 2.44
C LYS A 35 -32.15 29.77 3.37
N LYS A 36 -32.85 28.80 2.79
CA LYS A 36 -33.38 27.63 3.52
C LYS A 36 -32.58 26.37 3.19
N TYR A 37 -31.34 26.31 3.65
CA TYR A 37 -30.58 25.07 3.60
C TYR A 37 -31.22 24.03 4.52
N SER A 38 -31.29 22.80 4.02
CA SER A 38 -31.87 21.67 4.74
C SER A 38 -31.05 21.32 5.98
N GLN A 39 -31.73 21.09 7.11
CA GLN A 39 -31.08 20.61 8.33
C GLN A 39 -30.44 19.22 8.15
N TYR A 40 -30.88 18.42 7.18
CA TYR A 40 -30.25 17.14 6.87
C TYR A 40 -28.78 17.28 6.42
N LEU A 41 -28.38 18.44 5.91
CA LEU A 41 -26.96 18.72 5.60
C LEU A 41 -26.07 18.67 6.85
N SER A 42 -26.63 18.83 8.05
CA SER A 42 -25.89 18.73 9.32
C SER A 42 -25.31 17.35 9.58
N LEU A 43 -25.83 16.30 8.91
CA LEU A 43 -25.35 14.93 9.03
C LEU A 43 -24.12 14.64 8.18
N ILE A 44 -23.83 15.48 7.16
CA ILE A 44 -22.70 15.21 6.24
C ILE A 44 -21.37 15.28 6.98
N LEU A 45 -21.14 16.35 7.73
CA LEU A 45 -19.89 16.56 8.46
C LEU A 45 -19.59 15.44 9.49
N PRO A 46 -20.53 15.06 10.39
CA PRO A 46 -20.27 13.99 11.34
C PRO A 46 -20.09 12.63 10.64
N CYS A 47 -20.86 12.31 9.59
CA CYS A 47 -20.67 11.07 8.82
C CYS A 47 -19.28 10.98 8.17
N LEU A 48 -18.84 12.05 7.49
CA LEU A 48 -17.50 12.10 6.88
C LEU A 48 -16.39 11.98 7.92
N SER A 49 -16.56 12.63 9.08
CA SER A 49 -15.59 12.55 10.18
C SER A 49 -15.46 11.14 10.76
N SER A 50 -16.57 10.42 10.93
CA SER A 50 -16.54 9.03 11.41
C SER A 50 -15.88 8.11 10.40
N ILE A 51 -16.19 8.26 9.11
CA ILE A 51 -15.52 7.51 8.04
C ILE A 51 -14.00 7.76 8.09
N PHE A 52 -13.58 9.02 8.22
CA PHE A 52 -12.17 9.40 8.35
C PHE A 52 -11.50 8.79 9.59
N TYR A 53 -12.19 8.81 10.73
CA TYR A 53 -11.72 8.20 11.98
C TYR A 53 -11.49 6.69 11.84
N PHE A 54 -12.46 5.96 11.28
CA PHE A 54 -12.32 4.53 11.06
C PHE A 54 -11.19 4.20 10.07
N MET A 55 -11.05 4.98 8.99
CA MET A 55 -9.93 4.79 8.06
C MET A 55 -8.56 5.02 8.73
N LEU A 56 -8.45 5.97 9.65
CA LEU A 56 -7.22 6.18 10.40
C LEU A 56 -6.88 4.99 11.31
N ILE A 57 -7.86 4.44 12.02
CA ILE A 57 -7.61 3.33 12.96
C ILE A 57 -7.33 2.00 12.24
N MET A 58 -7.94 1.77 11.07
CA MET A 58 -7.73 0.55 10.28
C MET A 58 -6.36 0.48 9.56
N GLY A 59 -5.40 1.34 9.93
CA GLY A 59 -4.04 1.34 9.39
C GLY A 59 -3.68 2.59 8.58
N GLY A 60 -4.56 3.60 8.54
CA GLY A 60 -4.29 4.90 7.95
C GLY A 60 -4.93 5.13 6.58
N ILE A 61 -4.79 6.38 6.11
CA ILE A 61 -5.32 6.85 4.83
C ILE A 61 -4.16 7.00 3.84
N SER A 62 -4.25 6.27 2.73
CA SER A 62 -3.37 6.46 1.58
C SER A 62 -4.06 7.35 0.56
N PHE A 63 -3.35 8.38 0.08
CA PHE A 63 -3.85 9.25 -0.98
C PHE A 63 -3.51 8.73 -2.39
N LYS A 64 -3.11 7.47 -2.53
CA LYS A 64 -2.75 6.91 -3.85
C LYS A 64 -3.92 6.89 -4.82
N SER A 65 -5.13 6.58 -4.35
CA SER A 65 -6.31 6.41 -5.21
C SER A 65 -6.83 7.71 -5.83
N ILE A 66 -6.48 8.85 -5.26
CA ILE A 66 -6.84 10.16 -5.82
C ILE A 66 -5.74 10.76 -6.70
N ASP A 67 -4.59 10.07 -6.81
CA ASP A 67 -3.46 10.51 -7.62
C ASP A 67 -3.53 9.88 -9.02
N PRO A 68 -3.69 10.67 -10.10
CA PRO A 68 -3.69 10.13 -11.46
C PRO A 68 -2.44 9.30 -11.79
N GLN A 69 -1.27 9.65 -11.23
CA GLN A 69 -0.02 8.91 -11.47
C GLN A 69 -0.05 7.49 -10.89
N TYR A 70 -0.91 7.22 -9.89
CA TYR A 70 -1.08 5.86 -9.38
C TYR A 70 -1.68 4.91 -10.43
N TYR A 71 -2.57 5.41 -11.28
CA TYR A 71 -3.20 4.60 -12.33
C TYR A 71 -2.24 4.34 -13.49
N GLU A 72 -1.40 5.33 -13.83
CA GLU A 72 -0.31 5.14 -14.78
C GLU A 72 0.68 4.09 -14.28
N PHE A 73 1.09 4.19 -13.01
CA PHE A 73 1.90 3.16 -12.36
C PHE A 73 1.26 1.77 -12.43
N LYS A 74 -0.04 1.65 -12.13
CA LYS A 74 -0.76 0.37 -12.20
C LYS A 74 -0.73 -0.21 -13.61
N ARG A 75 -0.98 0.61 -14.64
CA ARG A 75 -0.91 0.21 -16.05
C ARG A 75 0.49 -0.29 -16.42
N LEU A 76 1.53 0.44 -16.04
CA LEU A 76 2.92 0.04 -16.30
C LEU A 76 3.25 -1.32 -15.64
N CYS A 77 2.81 -1.53 -14.41
CA CYS A 77 2.96 -2.83 -13.73
C CYS A 77 2.19 -3.98 -14.40
N GLU A 78 1.03 -3.69 -15.01
CA GLU A 78 0.26 -4.68 -15.77
C GLU A 78 0.98 -5.07 -17.07
N GLU A 79 1.57 -4.09 -17.78
CA GLU A 79 2.33 -4.31 -19.02
C GLU A 79 3.55 -5.21 -18.80
N VAL A 80 4.30 -5.01 -17.71
CA VAL A 80 5.56 -5.75 -17.45
C VAL A 80 5.38 -7.04 -16.65
N LYS A 81 4.14 -7.44 -16.31
CA LYS A 81 3.87 -8.60 -15.43
C LYS A 81 4.54 -9.90 -15.93
N ASN A 82 4.75 -10.00 -17.25
CA ASN A 82 5.36 -11.14 -17.92
C ASN A 82 6.70 -10.81 -18.61
N GLU A 83 7.20 -9.56 -18.55
CA GLU A 83 8.49 -9.18 -19.13
C GLU A 83 9.63 -9.66 -18.24
N ARG A 84 10.03 -10.92 -18.45
CA ARG A 84 11.16 -11.55 -17.75
C ARG A 84 12.19 -12.03 -18.74
N THR A 85 13.46 -11.77 -18.44
CA THR A 85 14.59 -12.32 -19.19
C THR A 85 15.23 -13.42 -18.35
N VAL A 86 15.16 -14.65 -18.83
CA VAL A 86 15.81 -15.81 -18.22
C VAL A 86 17.23 -15.90 -18.77
N HIS A 87 18.22 -15.84 -17.88
CA HIS A 87 19.64 -15.95 -18.25
C HIS A 87 20.15 -17.39 -18.12
N ASN A 88 19.53 -18.18 -17.24
CA ASN A 88 19.85 -19.60 -17.06
C ASN A 88 18.58 -20.43 -16.90
N GLU A 89 18.23 -21.21 -17.94
CA GLU A 89 17.00 -22.00 -17.98
C GLU A 89 16.95 -23.12 -16.93
N ASN A 90 18.09 -23.79 -16.67
CA ASN A 90 18.15 -24.88 -15.70
C ASN A 90 17.89 -24.35 -14.29
N LEU A 91 18.56 -23.26 -13.91
CA LEU A 91 18.34 -22.61 -12.62
C LEU A 91 16.93 -22.02 -12.53
N TYR A 92 16.36 -21.54 -13.64
CA TYR A 92 15.00 -20.98 -13.66
C TYR A 92 13.94 -22.05 -13.39
N ARG A 93 14.10 -23.25 -13.98
CA ARG A 93 13.26 -24.41 -13.67
C ARG A 93 13.30 -24.76 -12.18
N ILE A 94 14.49 -24.77 -11.57
CA ILE A 94 14.66 -25.03 -10.13
C ILE A 94 14.00 -23.93 -9.29
N TYR A 95 14.19 -22.66 -9.67
CA TYR A 95 13.53 -21.54 -8.99
C TYR A 95 12.00 -21.64 -9.05
N GLN A 96 11.45 -22.01 -10.22
CA GLN A 96 10.01 -22.21 -10.38
C GLN A 96 9.44 -23.30 -9.45
N TYR A 97 10.20 -24.38 -9.22
CA TYR A 97 9.84 -25.40 -8.25
C TYR A 97 9.63 -24.79 -6.85
N PHE A 98 10.58 -23.99 -6.38
CA PHE A 98 10.50 -23.32 -5.08
C PHE A 98 9.43 -22.22 -4.97
N THR A 99 9.04 -21.59 -6.08
CA THR A 99 7.95 -20.61 -6.09
C THR A 99 6.58 -21.26 -6.08
N ASN A 100 6.46 -22.46 -6.66
CA ASN A 100 5.20 -23.20 -6.75
C ASN A 100 4.96 -24.14 -5.56
N GLY A 101 6.02 -24.51 -4.82
CA GLY A 101 5.98 -25.41 -3.68
C GLY A 101 6.39 -24.77 -2.34
N TYR A 102 6.31 -25.58 -1.28
CA TYR A 102 6.74 -25.20 0.08
C TYR A 102 8.10 -25.78 0.47
N ASP A 103 8.76 -26.49 -0.44
CA ASP A 103 10.02 -27.16 -0.16
C ASP A 103 11.16 -26.15 -0.01
N TYR A 104 12.10 -26.50 0.87
CA TYR A 104 13.26 -25.67 1.18
C TYR A 104 14.53 -26.12 0.43
N TYR A 105 14.54 -27.34 -0.09
CA TYR A 105 15.63 -27.91 -0.87
C TYR A 105 15.10 -28.81 -1.99
N LEU A 106 15.93 -29.06 -3.01
CA LEU A 106 15.64 -29.94 -4.13
C LEU A 106 16.92 -30.66 -4.57
N ASP A 107 16.90 -31.99 -4.56
CA ASP A 107 17.92 -32.83 -5.18
C ASP A 107 17.57 -33.02 -6.66
N ASP A 108 18.32 -32.37 -7.56
CA ASP A 108 18.04 -32.41 -8.99
C ASP A 108 18.88 -33.48 -9.68
N GLU A 109 18.23 -34.54 -10.14
CA GLU A 109 18.88 -35.66 -10.84
C GLU A 109 19.62 -35.22 -12.12
N LYS A 110 19.13 -34.17 -12.80
CA LYS A 110 19.71 -33.67 -14.06
C LYS A 110 21.09 -33.02 -13.85
N THR A 111 21.24 -32.27 -12.75
CA THR A 111 22.50 -31.58 -12.42
C THR A 111 23.31 -32.31 -11.36
N GLN A 112 22.77 -33.39 -10.78
CA GLN A 112 23.37 -34.15 -9.68
C GLN A 112 23.77 -33.25 -8.50
N LYS A 113 22.99 -32.19 -8.25
CA LYS A 113 23.23 -31.17 -7.22
C LYS A 113 21.98 -30.96 -6.37
N THR A 114 22.20 -30.74 -5.08
CA THR A 114 21.18 -30.23 -4.15
C THR A 114 21.13 -28.71 -4.20
N TYR A 115 19.94 -28.15 -4.39
CA TYR A 115 19.68 -26.70 -4.36
C TYR A 115 18.91 -26.34 -3.11
N TYR A 116 19.24 -25.21 -2.48
CA TYR A 116 18.46 -24.66 -1.38
C TYR A 116 17.74 -23.38 -1.82
N LYS A 117 16.50 -23.21 -1.35
CA LYS A 117 15.70 -22.01 -1.64
C LYS A 117 16.37 -20.74 -1.13
N SER A 118 17.12 -20.82 -0.02
CA SER A 118 17.87 -19.71 0.57
C SER A 118 18.96 -19.14 -0.33
N ASP A 119 19.46 -19.93 -1.27
CA ASP A 119 20.57 -19.55 -2.14
C ASP A 119 20.10 -18.65 -3.30
N PHE A 120 18.80 -18.63 -3.56
CA PHE A 120 18.15 -17.75 -4.53
C PHE A 120 17.88 -16.39 -3.88
N THR A 121 18.62 -15.38 -4.30
CA THR A 121 18.58 -14.05 -3.68
C THR A 121 18.42 -12.95 -4.70
N THR A 122 17.55 -11.98 -4.41
CA THR A 122 17.48 -10.72 -5.16
C THR A 122 18.60 -9.83 -4.65
N ARG A 123 19.61 -9.58 -5.48
CA ARG A 123 20.82 -8.86 -5.06
C ARG A 123 20.92 -7.45 -5.62
N GLU A 124 20.43 -7.25 -6.83
CA GLU A 124 20.63 -6.00 -7.55
C GLU A 124 19.29 -5.42 -8.00
N ARG A 125 19.09 -4.14 -7.64
CA ARG A 125 17.98 -3.32 -8.11
C ARG A 125 18.54 -2.01 -8.62
N VAL A 126 18.59 -1.87 -9.94
CA VAL A 126 19.16 -0.69 -10.60
C VAL A 126 18.02 0.20 -11.07
N GLN A 127 18.04 1.47 -10.68
CA GLN A 127 17.13 2.46 -11.24
C GLN A 127 17.56 2.77 -12.68
N LEU A 128 16.73 2.46 -13.66
CA LEU A 128 17.02 2.72 -15.06
C LEU A 128 16.71 4.17 -15.42
N GLN A 129 15.51 4.62 -15.06
CA GLN A 129 15.06 5.97 -15.38
C GLN A 129 13.95 6.43 -14.43
N LYS A 130 13.71 7.74 -14.45
CA LYS A 130 12.64 8.38 -13.73
C LYS A 130 11.56 8.80 -14.72
N ILE A 131 10.44 8.09 -14.72
CA ILE A 131 9.30 8.34 -15.62
C ILE A 131 8.59 9.65 -15.22
N SER A 132 8.45 9.87 -13.91
CA SER A 132 7.84 11.07 -13.36
C SER A 132 8.45 11.43 -12.00
N ASN A 133 7.99 12.52 -11.39
CA ASN A 133 8.39 12.87 -10.03
C ASN A 133 8.06 11.78 -8.98
N LYS A 134 7.07 10.92 -9.25
CA LYS A 134 6.61 9.87 -8.31
C LYS A 134 6.88 8.45 -8.80
N ILE A 135 7.12 8.23 -10.09
CA ILE A 135 7.32 6.90 -10.68
C ILE A 135 8.77 6.76 -11.13
N SER A 136 9.38 5.64 -10.79
CA SER A 136 10.73 5.27 -11.24
C SER A 136 10.75 3.83 -11.72
N GLU A 137 11.47 3.60 -12.80
CA GLU A 137 11.67 2.30 -13.41
C GLU A 137 12.95 1.66 -12.88
N TYR A 138 12.86 0.37 -12.59
CA TYR A 138 13.96 -0.42 -12.07
C TYR A 138 14.12 -1.70 -12.87
N LYS A 139 15.34 -2.19 -12.91
CA LYS A 139 15.66 -3.57 -13.30
C LYS A 139 16.10 -4.32 -12.06
N GLU A 140 15.39 -5.41 -11.76
CA GLU A 140 15.72 -6.31 -10.66
C GLU A 140 16.37 -7.57 -11.20
N TRP A 141 17.40 -8.03 -10.49
CA TRP A 141 18.13 -9.24 -10.82
C TRP A 141 18.07 -10.23 -9.66
N LEU A 142 17.66 -11.45 -10.00
CA LEU A 142 17.70 -12.61 -9.15
C LEU A 142 18.97 -13.41 -9.47
N TYR A 143 19.64 -13.86 -8.43
CA TYR A 143 20.86 -14.65 -8.50
C TYR A 143 20.68 -15.97 -7.77
N TYR A 144 21.45 -16.97 -8.19
CA TYR A 144 21.76 -18.15 -7.40
C TYR A 144 23.26 -18.13 -7.10
N GLU A 145 23.63 -18.07 -5.83
CA GLU A 145 25.01 -17.73 -5.42
C GLU A 145 25.42 -16.43 -6.14
N ASP A 146 26.33 -16.46 -7.11
CA ASP A 146 26.75 -15.27 -7.89
C ASP A 146 26.34 -15.31 -9.37
N MET A 147 25.56 -16.31 -9.78
CA MET A 147 25.13 -16.48 -11.17
C MET A 147 23.79 -15.76 -11.43
N PRO A 148 23.73 -14.85 -12.43
CA PRO A 148 22.48 -14.20 -12.79
C PRO A 148 21.51 -15.24 -13.34
N LEU A 149 20.33 -15.30 -12.74
CA LEU A 149 19.29 -16.27 -13.04
C LEU A 149 18.20 -15.65 -13.91
N LEU A 150 17.63 -14.54 -13.42
CA LEU A 150 16.45 -13.90 -13.98
C LEU A 150 16.60 -12.40 -13.80
N SER A 151 16.23 -11.63 -14.81
CA SER A 151 16.01 -10.20 -14.64
C SER A 151 14.62 -9.81 -15.10
N TYR A 152 13.99 -8.87 -14.41
CA TYR A 152 12.70 -8.34 -14.79
C TYR A 152 12.64 -6.83 -14.54
N LYS A 153 11.73 -6.17 -15.26
CA LYS A 153 11.41 -4.76 -14.99
C LYS A 153 10.44 -4.67 -13.83
N ASP A 154 10.65 -3.67 -12.99
CA ASP A 154 9.72 -3.30 -11.93
C ASP A 154 9.57 -1.78 -11.90
N TYR A 155 8.46 -1.31 -11.37
CA TYR A 155 8.22 0.11 -11.15
C TYR A 155 8.02 0.35 -9.66
N THR A 156 8.50 1.51 -9.22
CA THR A 156 8.16 2.03 -7.88
C THR A 156 7.39 3.33 -8.00
N TYR A 157 6.31 3.42 -7.23
CA TYR A 157 5.49 4.61 -7.09
C TYR A 157 5.56 5.18 -5.67
N LYS A 158 5.91 6.46 -5.56
CA LYS A 158 5.96 7.20 -4.29
C LYS A 158 4.64 7.91 -4.03
N TYR A 159 4.01 7.61 -2.90
CA TYR A 159 2.75 8.23 -2.49
C TYR A 159 2.81 8.75 -1.07
N PHE A 160 2.02 9.78 -0.82
CA PHE A 160 1.82 10.33 0.51
C PHE A 160 0.62 9.68 1.19
N GLY A 161 0.70 9.54 2.51
CA GLY A 161 -0.41 9.06 3.33
C GLY A 161 -0.23 9.44 4.79
N ILE A 162 -1.32 9.37 5.52
CA ILE A 162 -1.37 9.55 6.97
C ILE A 162 -1.56 8.16 7.57
N PHE A 163 -0.55 7.66 8.29
CA PHE A 163 -0.60 6.32 8.86
C PHE A 163 -0.63 6.38 10.36
N LEU A 164 -1.49 5.57 10.96
CA LEU A 164 -1.41 5.27 12.37
C LEU A 164 -0.25 4.29 12.59
N GLY A 165 0.52 4.51 13.63
CA GLY A 165 1.54 3.57 14.09
C GLY A 165 1.64 3.60 15.61
N GLY A 166 2.44 2.69 16.14
CA GLY A 166 2.49 2.42 17.58
C GLY A 166 1.72 1.16 17.94
N ASP A 167 1.86 0.75 19.19
CA ASP A 167 1.18 -0.39 19.78
C ASP A 167 0.65 -0.02 21.18
N GLU A 168 -0.04 -0.97 21.82
CA GLU A 168 -0.66 -0.74 23.13
C GLU A 168 0.35 -0.41 24.24
N GLY A 169 1.65 -0.72 24.07
CA GLY A 169 2.71 -0.49 25.06
C GLY A 169 3.53 0.79 24.83
N ALA A 170 3.70 1.21 23.58
CA ALA A 170 4.48 2.39 23.21
C ALA A 170 3.63 3.64 22.90
N GLY A 171 2.30 3.46 22.82
CA GLY A 171 1.35 4.53 22.51
C GLY A 171 1.14 4.73 21.00
N TRP A 172 -0.02 5.28 20.64
CA TRP A 172 -0.42 5.52 19.26
C TRP A 172 0.03 6.90 18.78
N HIS A 173 0.58 6.96 17.57
CA HIS A 173 0.96 8.21 16.92
C HIS A 173 0.53 8.26 15.44
N ILE A 174 0.29 9.48 14.95
CA ILE A 174 -0.02 9.75 13.55
C ILE A 174 1.26 10.16 12.84
N ASN A 175 1.60 9.47 11.76
CA ASN A 175 2.81 9.72 11.00
C ASN A 175 2.49 10.03 9.52
N PRO A 176 2.48 11.31 9.12
CA PRO A 176 2.41 11.67 7.71
C PRO A 176 3.75 11.33 7.04
N LYS A 177 3.73 10.39 6.10
CA LYS A 177 4.96 9.98 5.42
C LYS A 177 4.74 9.59 3.97
N TYR A 178 5.83 9.72 3.21
CA TYR A 178 5.91 9.12 1.90
C TYR A 178 6.21 7.62 2.04
N LYS A 179 5.47 6.81 1.29
CA LYS A 179 5.73 5.38 1.12
C LYS A 179 5.99 5.08 -0.34
N ALA A 180 6.76 4.03 -0.59
CA ALA A 180 6.96 3.46 -1.91
C ALA A 180 6.02 2.25 -2.08
N LEU A 181 5.49 2.09 -3.29
CA LEU A 181 4.73 0.92 -3.72
C LEU A 181 5.44 0.31 -4.92
N GLU A 182 5.66 -1.00 -4.88
CA GLU A 182 6.32 -1.78 -5.94
C GLU A 182 5.28 -2.64 -6.66
N CYS A 183 5.51 -3.05 -7.91
CA CYS A 183 4.51 -3.80 -8.66
C CYS A 183 4.12 -5.12 -7.96
N LYS A 184 5.09 -5.79 -7.31
CA LYS A 184 4.84 -7.03 -6.54
C LYS A 184 3.85 -6.85 -5.37
N ASN A 185 3.68 -5.62 -4.89
CA ASN A 185 2.80 -5.29 -3.76
C ASN A 185 1.39 -4.88 -4.21
N ILE A 186 1.11 -4.86 -5.51
CA ILE A 186 -0.24 -4.67 -6.04
C ILE A 186 -0.99 -6.01 -5.91
N ARG A 187 -1.73 -6.18 -4.80
CA ARG A 187 -2.72 -7.27 -4.70
C ARG A 187 -3.94 -6.89 -5.55
N TYR A 188 -4.31 -7.76 -6.47
CA TYR A 188 -5.57 -7.72 -7.21
C TYR A 188 -6.69 -8.33 -6.37
#